data_AF-A0A6P4YTJ7-F1
#
_entry.id   AF-A0A6P4YTJ7-F1
#
_cell.length_a   1.000
_cell.length_b   1.000
_cell.length_c   1.000
_cell.angle_alpha   90.00
_cell.angle_beta   90.00
_cell.angle_gamma   90.00
#
_symmetry.space_group_name_H-M   'P 1'
#
loop_
_entity.id
_entity.type
_entity.pdbx_description
1 polymer ?
#
loop_
_entity_poly.entity_id
_entity_poly.type
_entity_poly.pdbx_seq_one_letter_code
_entity_poly.pdbx_strand_id
1 'polypeptide(L)'
;MAAVEREEGEGMENTEVESVSSGPGPSVSTTPSIVTLEDLLASDDKVISGTRSPSIITLSRHSSVLEDTESMKASLSAAHKKIEHMSELLHESEATIMRLNEQTKVLKNEIRRLERNQERERAVSNLEYLKNVLLKFLTLSSGDEKLQLIPVLTTMLTLSPEEKQALTTMAQENFVFKEESCLTYMHAMDPRQIRQNWSDDSFAYVQTPSA
;
A
#
# COMPACT_ATOMS: atom_id res chain seq x y z
N MET A 1 -18.47 28.19 -8.41
CA MET A 1 -17.23 27.58 -7.88
C MET A 1 -17.44 26.09 -7.82
N ALA A 2 -16.45 25.35 -8.33
CA ALA A 2 -16.51 23.99 -8.86
C ALA A 2 -17.17 22.94 -7.96
N ALA A 3 -18.10 22.17 -8.55
CA ALA A 3 -18.52 20.87 -8.05
C ALA A 3 -17.57 19.80 -8.64
N VAL A 4 -16.96 19.00 -7.78
CA VAL A 4 -16.03 17.93 -8.17
C VAL A 4 -16.82 16.72 -8.65
N GLU A 5 -16.52 16.36 -9.89
CA GLU A 5 -17.03 15.26 -10.69
C GLU A 5 -16.51 13.91 -10.13
N ARG A 6 -17.39 12.92 -10.06
CA ARG A 6 -17.07 11.55 -9.65
C ARG A 6 -16.52 10.81 -10.87
N GLU A 7 -15.34 10.22 -10.75
CA GLU A 7 -14.78 9.38 -11.80
C GLU A 7 -15.24 7.92 -11.59
N GLU A 8 -15.87 7.37 -12.63
CA GLU A 8 -16.31 5.99 -12.75
C GLU A 8 -15.12 5.06 -13.01
N GLY A 9 -15.27 3.80 -12.58
CA GLY A 9 -14.24 2.77 -12.72
C GLY A 9 -14.01 2.34 -14.17
N GLU A 10 -12.73 2.22 -14.53
CA GLU A 10 -12.30 1.65 -15.80
C GLU A 10 -12.14 0.12 -15.67
N GLY A 11 -13.08 -0.61 -16.28
CA GLY A 11 -12.91 -2.01 -16.67
C GLY A 11 -12.51 -2.06 -18.14
N MET A 12 -11.41 -2.73 -18.47
CA MET A 12 -10.98 -2.96 -19.85
C MET A 12 -11.31 -4.40 -20.25
N GLU A 13 -12.41 -4.56 -20.98
CA GLU A 13 -12.69 -5.69 -21.85
C GLU A 13 -12.87 -5.10 -23.26
N ASN A 14 -11.93 -5.34 -24.17
CA ASN A 14 -12.09 -5.02 -25.58
C ASN A 14 -12.04 -6.31 -26.40
N THR A 15 -13.21 -6.70 -26.90
CA THR A 15 -13.40 -7.50 -28.10
C THR A 15 -13.30 -6.58 -29.32
N GLU A 16 -12.52 -6.91 -30.34
CA GLU A 16 -12.73 -6.31 -31.66
C GLU A 16 -12.38 -7.27 -32.80
N VAL A 17 -13.41 -7.54 -33.59
CA VAL A 17 -13.42 -8.28 -34.84
C VAL A 17 -13.48 -7.26 -35.97
N GLU A 18 -12.51 -7.24 -36.88
CA GLU A 18 -12.65 -6.53 -38.15
C GLU A 18 -12.08 -7.34 -39.31
N SER A 19 -12.83 -7.36 -40.41
CA SER A 19 -12.55 -8.04 -41.67
C SER A 19 -12.91 -7.10 -42.82
N VAL A 20 -11.96 -6.67 -43.67
CA VAL A 20 -12.23 -6.25 -45.06
C VAL A 20 -11.00 -6.44 -45.98
N SER A 21 -11.28 -6.80 -47.23
CA SER A 21 -10.45 -7.20 -48.40
C SER A 21 -9.66 -6.04 -49.06
N SER A 22 -8.86 -6.12 -50.14
CA SER A 22 -8.41 -7.12 -51.14
C SER A 22 -7.25 -6.53 -52.00
N GLY A 23 -6.36 -7.35 -52.57
CA GLY A 23 -5.41 -6.98 -53.66
C GLY A 23 -4.31 -8.03 -53.94
N PRO A 24 -3.85 -8.26 -55.19
CA PRO A 24 -3.48 -9.60 -55.69
C PRO A 24 -1.98 -9.81 -56.01
N GLY A 25 -1.47 -11.03 -55.77
CA GLY A 25 -0.18 -11.52 -56.29
C GLY A 25 0.34 -12.78 -55.58
N PRO A 26 1.02 -13.72 -56.25
CA PRO A 26 0.93 -15.15 -55.93
C PRO A 26 2.15 -15.70 -55.18
N SER A 27 1.91 -16.50 -54.14
CA SER A 27 2.88 -17.51 -53.70
C SER A 27 2.20 -18.58 -52.85
N VAL A 28 2.30 -19.79 -53.39
CA VAL A 28 1.97 -21.10 -52.81
C VAL A 28 2.44 -21.21 -51.36
N SER A 29 1.52 -21.48 -50.44
CA SER A 29 1.81 -22.32 -49.28
C SER A 29 0.54 -23.12 -48.92
N THR A 30 0.69 -24.43 -49.02
CA THR A 30 -0.31 -25.46 -48.81
C THR A 30 -0.79 -25.44 -47.36
N THR A 31 -2.02 -25.02 -47.11
CA THR A 31 -2.73 -25.35 -45.87
C THR A 31 -3.35 -26.74 -46.03
N PRO A 32 -3.21 -27.65 -45.05
CA PRO A 32 -4.01 -28.87 -45.05
C PRO A 32 -5.44 -28.47 -44.70
N SER A 33 -6.38 -28.86 -45.56
CA SER A 33 -7.82 -28.79 -45.27
C SER A 33 -8.08 -29.54 -43.96
N ILE A 34 -8.43 -28.80 -42.90
CA ILE A 34 -8.82 -29.39 -41.62
C ILE A 34 -10.18 -30.04 -41.85
N VAL A 35 -10.18 -31.36 -42.02
CA VAL A 35 -11.40 -32.18 -42.01
C VAL A 35 -11.95 -32.11 -40.58
N THR A 36 -13.19 -31.65 -40.42
CA THR A 36 -13.83 -31.60 -39.12
C THR A 36 -14.14 -33.03 -38.66
N LEU A 37 -14.01 -33.27 -37.36
CA LEU A 37 -14.23 -34.59 -36.74
C LEU A 37 -15.62 -35.17 -37.08
N GLU A 38 -16.56 -34.28 -37.36
CA GLU A 38 -17.96 -34.56 -37.68
C GLU A 38 -18.09 -35.17 -39.10
N ASP A 39 -17.27 -34.74 -40.05
CA ASP A 39 -17.21 -35.28 -41.42
C ASP A 39 -16.55 -36.66 -41.48
N LEU A 40 -15.57 -36.92 -40.62
CA LEU A 40 -14.93 -38.25 -40.49
C LEU A 40 -15.87 -39.28 -39.84
N LEU A 41 -16.69 -38.85 -38.88
CA LEU A 41 -17.66 -39.71 -38.21
C LEU A 41 -18.86 -40.06 -39.10
N ALA A 42 -19.21 -39.20 -40.06
CA ALA A 42 -20.27 -39.48 -41.05
C ALA A 42 -19.80 -40.39 -42.21
N SER A 43 -18.48 -40.57 -42.38
CA SER A 43 -17.89 -41.28 -43.53
C SER A 43 -17.87 -42.81 -43.39
N ASP A 44 -18.11 -43.37 -42.20
CA ASP A 44 -17.95 -44.80 -41.92
C ASP A 44 -19.23 -45.65 -42.01
N ASP A 45 -20.34 -45.07 -42.48
CA ASP A 45 -21.64 -45.77 -42.53
C ASP A 45 -21.98 -46.40 -43.88
N LYS A 46 -21.01 -46.52 -44.79
CA LYS A 46 -21.22 -47.18 -46.08
C LYS A 46 -20.25 -48.33 -46.30
N VAL A 47 -20.75 -49.54 -46.01
CA VAL A 47 -20.34 -50.91 -46.42
C VAL A 47 -20.50 -51.77 -45.15
N ILE A 48 -21.51 -52.62 -45.01
CA ILE A 48 -21.52 -54.01 -45.49
C ILE A 48 -22.99 -54.47 -45.63
N SER A 49 -23.44 -54.71 -46.87
CA SER A 49 -24.49 -55.69 -47.14
C SER A 49 -23.85 -57.09 -47.10
N GLY A 50 -24.41 -58.02 -46.32
CA GLY A 50 -23.95 -59.41 -46.31
C GLY A 50 -24.03 -60.11 -44.94
N THR A 51 -25.16 -60.78 -44.70
CA THR A 51 -25.35 -61.93 -43.79
C THR A 51 -24.23 -62.24 -42.77
N ARG A 52 -24.34 -61.77 -41.52
CA ARG A 52 -23.55 -62.31 -40.39
C ARG A 52 -24.40 -62.51 -39.13
N SER A 53 -24.15 -63.64 -38.48
CA SER A 53 -24.82 -64.18 -37.29
C SER A 53 -24.95 -63.20 -36.11
N PRO A 54 -26.05 -63.24 -35.32
CA PRO A 54 -26.32 -62.33 -34.19
C PRO A 54 -25.33 -62.45 -33.02
N SER A 55 -24.53 -63.52 -32.94
CA SER A 55 -23.57 -63.74 -31.85
C SER A 55 -22.30 -62.88 -31.95
N ILE A 56 -21.95 -62.39 -33.15
CA ILE A 56 -20.74 -61.57 -33.35
C ILE A 56 -21.02 -60.09 -33.06
N ILE A 57 -22.24 -59.61 -33.35
CA ILE A 57 -22.63 -58.21 -33.16
C ILE A 57 -22.74 -57.87 -31.66
N THR A 58 -23.22 -58.81 -30.84
CA THR A 58 -23.37 -58.64 -29.38
C THR A 58 -22.02 -58.59 -28.67
N LEU A 59 -21.05 -59.44 -29.04
CA LEU A 59 -19.70 -59.40 -28.46
C LEU A 59 -18.92 -58.15 -28.89
N SER A 60 -19.06 -57.71 -30.15
CA SER A 60 -18.41 -56.49 -30.64
C SER A 60 -18.93 -55.23 -29.94
N ARG A 61 -20.25 -55.15 -29.66
CA ARG A 61 -20.85 -54.05 -28.90
C ARG A 61 -20.45 -54.05 -27.43
N HIS A 62 -20.28 -55.23 -26.83
CA HIS A 62 -19.78 -55.32 -25.44
C HIS A 62 -18.29 -54.94 -25.36
N SER A 63 -17.48 -55.30 -26.36
CA SER A 63 -16.07 -54.88 -26.45
C SER A 63 -15.94 -53.35 -26.57
N SER A 64 -16.72 -52.72 -27.47
CA SER A 64 -16.67 -51.27 -27.66
C SER A 64 -17.15 -50.50 -26.43
N VAL A 65 -18.22 -50.96 -25.77
CA VAL A 65 -18.71 -50.33 -24.53
C VAL A 65 -17.69 -50.46 -23.40
N LEU A 66 -16.96 -51.58 -23.31
CA LEU A 66 -15.90 -51.74 -22.32
C LEU A 66 -14.73 -50.78 -22.58
N GLU A 67 -14.33 -50.61 -23.84
CA GLU A 67 -13.30 -49.64 -24.26
C GLU A 67 -13.71 -48.19 -23.94
N ASP A 68 -14.96 -47.81 -24.21
CA ASP A 68 -15.51 -46.49 -23.88
C ASP A 68 -15.55 -46.25 -22.36
N THR A 69 -15.97 -47.25 -21.58
CA THR A 69 -15.99 -47.14 -20.12
C THR A 69 -14.60 -46.98 -19.52
N GLU A 70 -13.59 -47.64 -20.10
CA GLU A 70 -12.21 -47.52 -19.65
C GLU A 70 -11.59 -46.18 -20.03
N SER A 71 -11.88 -45.67 -21.23
CA SER A 71 -11.55 -44.30 -21.66
C SER A 71 -12.16 -43.24 -20.74
N MET A 72 -13.45 -43.38 -20.40
CA MET A 72 -14.12 -42.48 -19.46
C MET A 72 -13.50 -42.52 -18.07
N LYS A 73 -13.14 -43.70 -17.55
CA LYS A 73 -12.44 -43.83 -16.26
C LYS A 73 -11.05 -43.20 -16.30
N ALA A 74 -10.31 -43.39 -17.40
CA ALA A 74 -9.00 -42.77 -17.59
C ALA A 74 -9.12 -41.24 -17.61
N SER A 75 -10.08 -40.68 -18.34
CA SER A 75 -10.39 -39.23 -18.37
C SER A 75 -10.79 -38.71 -16.99
N LEU A 76 -11.66 -39.42 -16.28
CA LEU A 76 -12.06 -39.08 -14.91
C LEU A 76 -10.87 -39.11 -13.95
N SER A 77 -9.95 -40.07 -14.08
CA SER A 77 -8.74 -40.15 -13.27
C SER A 77 -7.78 -38.99 -13.58
N ALA A 78 -7.66 -38.61 -14.85
CA ALA A 78 -6.83 -37.49 -15.28
C ALA A 78 -7.42 -36.15 -14.78
N ALA A 79 -8.74 -36.00 -14.84
CA ALA A 79 -9.44 -34.86 -14.27
C ALA A 79 -9.25 -34.74 -12.76
N HIS A 80 -9.35 -35.85 -12.01
CA HIS A 80 -9.09 -35.86 -10.57
C HIS A 80 -7.66 -35.44 -10.23
N LYS A 81 -6.65 -35.98 -10.94
CA LYS A 81 -5.25 -35.57 -10.76
C LYS A 81 -5.03 -34.08 -11.05
N LYS A 82 -5.71 -33.55 -12.07
CA LYS A 82 -5.65 -32.11 -12.37
C LYS A 82 -6.27 -31.26 -11.26
N ILE A 83 -7.40 -31.68 -10.70
CA ILE A 83 -8.05 -31.01 -9.56
C ILE A 83 -7.14 -31.03 -8.34
N GLU A 84 -6.53 -32.18 -8.02
CA GLU A 84 -5.58 -32.31 -6.91
C GLU A 84 -4.39 -31.36 -7.08
N HIS A 85 -3.76 -31.36 -8.25
CA HIS A 85 -2.66 -30.44 -8.54
C HIS A 85 -3.06 -28.96 -8.45
N MET A 86 -4.24 -28.59 -8.99
CA MET A 86 -4.76 -27.22 -8.85
C MET A 86 -5.02 -26.87 -7.39
N SER A 87 -5.51 -27.80 -6.58
CA SER A 87 -5.74 -27.60 -5.15
C SER A 87 -4.43 -27.37 -4.39
N GLU A 88 -3.36 -28.10 -4.73
CA GLU A 88 -2.04 -27.90 -4.14
C GLU A 88 -1.48 -26.51 -4.47
N LEU A 89 -1.57 -26.09 -5.73
CA LEU A 89 -1.14 -24.75 -6.16
C LEU A 89 -1.92 -23.64 -5.47
N LEU A 90 -3.23 -23.83 -5.28
CA LEU A 90 -4.06 -22.88 -4.54
C LEU A 90 -3.63 -22.77 -3.07
N HIS A 91 -3.36 -23.90 -2.41
CA HIS A 91 -2.88 -23.89 -1.03
C HIS A 91 -1.49 -23.24 -0.91
N GLU A 92 -0.57 -23.50 -1.86
CA GLU A 92 0.74 -22.84 -1.89
C GLU A 92 0.62 -21.32 -2.11
N SER A 93 -0.28 -20.91 -3.01
CA SER A 93 -0.60 -19.50 -3.24
C SER A 93 -1.17 -18.83 -2.00
N GLU A 94 -2.15 -19.47 -1.34
CA GLU A 94 -2.75 -18.97 -0.10
C GLU A 94 -1.70 -18.81 1.00
N ALA A 95 -0.84 -19.81 1.22
CA ALA A 95 0.24 -19.74 2.19
C ALA A 95 1.22 -18.59 1.89
N THR A 96 1.51 -18.35 0.61
CA THR A 96 2.37 -17.25 0.18
C THR A 96 1.71 -15.89 0.43
N ILE A 97 0.42 -15.75 0.11
CA ILE A 97 -0.37 -14.55 0.38
C ILE A 97 -0.39 -14.25 1.89
N MET A 98 -0.59 -15.26 2.74
CA MET A 98 -0.55 -15.10 4.19
C MET A 98 0.80 -14.55 4.66
N ARG A 99 1.92 -15.10 4.15
CA ARG A 99 3.28 -14.62 4.48
C ARG A 99 3.48 -13.17 4.04
N LEU A 100 3.10 -12.83 2.81
CA LEU A 100 3.22 -11.47 2.28
C LEU A 100 2.37 -10.46 3.06
N ASN A 101 1.16 -10.85 3.45
CA ASN A 101 0.29 -10.02 4.28
C ASN A 101 0.91 -9.77 5.65
N GLU A 102 1.54 -10.78 6.27
CA GLU A 102 2.21 -10.60 7.55
C GLU A 102 3.42 -9.68 7.43
N GLN A 103 4.26 -9.86 6.42
CA GLN A 103 5.37 -8.94 6.14
C GLN A 103 4.86 -7.51 5.93
N THR A 104 3.77 -7.34 5.19
CA THR A 104 3.14 -6.03 4.99
C THR A 104 2.70 -5.39 6.30
N LYS A 105 2.12 -6.17 7.23
CA LYS A 105 1.73 -5.67 8.56
C LYS A 105 2.94 -5.25 9.38
N VAL A 106 3.97 -6.09 9.43
CA VAL A 106 5.23 -5.81 10.15
C VAL A 106 5.88 -4.55 9.61
N LEU A 107 6.03 -4.43 8.30
CA LEU A 107 6.62 -3.26 7.66
C LEU A 107 5.81 -1.98 7.92
N LYS A 108 4.48 -2.04 7.82
CA LYS A 108 3.61 -0.89 8.15
C LYS A 108 3.78 -0.45 9.61
N ASN A 109 3.87 -1.39 10.54
CA ASN A 109 4.10 -1.08 11.95
C ASN A 109 5.49 -0.48 12.19
N GLU A 110 6.50 -0.98 11.47
CA GLU A 110 7.86 -0.48 11.56
C GLU A 110 7.98 0.95 11.03
N ILE A 111 7.35 1.26 9.90
CA ILE A 111 7.28 2.63 9.36
C ILE A 111 6.66 3.57 10.40
N ARG A 112 5.49 3.24 10.95
CA ARG A 112 4.83 4.05 11.99
C ARG A 112 5.67 4.22 13.25
N ARG A 113 6.51 3.24 13.59
CA ARG A 113 7.45 3.32 14.72
C ARG A 113 8.60 4.26 14.40
N LEU A 114 9.19 4.12 13.22
CA LEU A 114 10.29 4.96 12.75
C LEU A 114 9.86 6.42 12.60
N GLU A 115 8.68 6.69 12.06
CA GLU A 115 8.15 8.06 11.93
C GLU A 115 8.05 8.76 13.29
N ARG A 116 7.47 8.09 14.30
CA ARG A 116 7.39 8.63 15.66
C ARG A 116 8.75 8.83 16.30
N ASN A 117 9.67 7.90 16.07
CA ASN A 117 11.04 8.05 16.58
C ASN A 117 11.76 9.21 15.90
N GLN A 118 11.58 9.38 14.60
CA GLN A 118 12.15 10.48 13.85
C GLN A 118 11.56 11.83 14.26
N GLU A 119 10.27 11.90 14.55
CA GLU A 119 9.65 13.10 15.12
C GLU A 119 10.22 13.44 16.50
N ARG A 120 10.45 12.43 17.36
CA ARG A 120 11.13 12.63 18.64
C ARG A 120 12.57 13.09 18.46
N GLU A 121 13.33 12.49 17.55
CA GLU A 121 14.72 12.91 17.26
C GLU A 121 14.78 14.33 16.73
N ARG A 122 13.85 14.71 15.83
CA ARG A 122 13.69 16.09 15.37
C ARG A 122 13.37 17.03 16.53
N ALA A 123 12.46 16.66 17.40
CA ALA A 123 12.10 17.46 18.58
C ALA A 123 13.30 17.63 19.54
N VAL A 124 14.06 16.56 19.80
CA VAL A 124 15.28 16.61 20.61
C VAL A 124 16.31 17.52 19.98
N SER A 125 16.56 17.38 18.67
CA SER A 125 17.50 18.23 17.92
C SER A 125 17.06 19.69 17.93
N ASN A 126 15.76 19.94 17.80
CA ASN A 126 15.20 21.28 17.90
C ASN A 126 15.40 21.90 19.29
N LEU A 127 15.19 21.12 20.36
CA LEU A 127 15.45 21.55 21.72
C LEU A 127 16.93 21.82 21.98
N GLU A 128 17.84 21.02 21.41
CA GLU A 128 19.27 21.28 21.49
C GLU A 128 19.65 22.58 20.79
N TYR A 129 19.07 22.84 19.61
CA TYR A 129 19.24 24.12 18.92
C TYR A 129 18.72 25.28 19.77
N LEU A 130 17.49 25.18 20.29
CA LEU A 130 16.89 26.19 21.16
C LEU A 130 17.76 26.45 22.40
N LYS A 131 18.27 25.40 23.04
CA LYS A 131 19.22 25.52 24.17
C LYS A 131 20.43 26.36 23.79
N ASN A 132 21.02 26.12 22.62
CA ASN A 132 22.18 26.87 22.16
C ASN A 132 21.83 28.33 21.85
N VAL A 133 20.67 28.59 21.26
CA VAL A 133 20.17 29.95 20.99
C VAL A 133 19.90 30.70 22.29
N LEU A 134 19.24 30.07 23.26
CA LEU A 134 18.99 30.64 24.58
C LEU A 134 20.29 30.93 25.32
N LEU A 135 21.23 29.98 25.32
CA LEU A 135 22.53 30.18 25.95
C LEU A 135 23.24 31.39 25.33
N LYS A 136 23.29 31.47 24.00
CA LYS A 136 23.84 32.66 23.31
C LYS A 136 23.11 33.93 23.72
N PHE A 137 21.79 33.94 23.69
CA PHE A 137 20.97 35.11 24.06
C PHE A 137 21.24 35.60 25.49
N LEU A 138 21.48 34.69 26.43
CA LEU A 138 21.79 35.02 27.83
C LEU A 138 23.25 35.50 28.02
N THR A 139 24.20 34.97 27.24
CA THR A 139 25.63 35.31 27.36
C THR A 139 26.06 36.54 26.55
N LEU A 140 25.30 36.92 25.51
CA LEU A 140 25.61 38.07 24.67
C LEU A 140 25.29 39.38 25.39
N SER A 141 26.21 40.34 25.30
CA SER A 141 25.99 41.72 25.72
C SER A 141 24.89 42.37 24.89
N SER A 142 24.17 43.35 25.46
CA SER A 142 23.08 44.02 24.76
C SER A 142 23.56 44.70 23.46
N GLY A 143 22.84 44.46 22.37
CA GLY A 143 23.23 44.88 21.02
C GLY A 143 22.47 44.15 19.90
N ASP A 144 22.83 44.45 18.66
CA ASP A 144 22.14 43.97 17.46
C ASP A 144 22.11 42.44 17.34
N GLU A 145 23.15 41.74 17.81
CA GLU A 145 23.21 40.28 17.81
C GLU A 145 22.12 39.66 18.68
N LYS A 146 21.82 40.26 19.84
CA LYS A 146 20.76 39.79 20.74
C LYS A 146 19.37 40.02 20.13
N LEU A 147 19.18 41.12 19.40
CA LEU A 147 17.96 41.39 18.63
C LEU A 147 17.76 40.40 17.48
N GLN A 148 18.83 39.95 16.81
CA GLN A 148 18.75 38.95 15.73
C GLN A 148 18.30 37.57 16.22
N LEU A 149 18.50 37.24 17.50
CA LEU A 149 18.03 35.99 18.09
C LEU A 149 16.54 36.01 18.47
N ILE A 150 15.93 37.20 18.61
CA ILE A 150 14.51 37.32 19.02
C ILE A 150 13.55 36.68 18.01
N PRO A 151 13.68 36.89 16.69
CA PRO A 151 12.85 36.18 15.71
C PRO A 151 12.94 34.66 15.83
N VAL A 152 14.15 34.13 16.07
CA VAL A 152 14.39 32.69 16.23
C VAL A 152 13.74 32.16 17.52
N LEU A 153 13.86 32.90 18.63
CA LEU A 153 13.19 32.56 19.88
C LEU A 153 11.67 32.67 19.75
N THR A 154 11.17 33.67 19.03
CA THR A 154 9.74 33.85 18.75
C THR A 154 9.17 32.64 18.01
N THR A 155 9.87 32.14 17.00
CA THR A 155 9.41 30.97 16.24
C THR A 155 9.56 29.67 17.02
N MET A 156 10.67 29.46 17.73
CA MET A 156 10.93 28.21 18.45
C MET A 156 10.13 28.05 19.74
N LEU A 157 9.78 29.16 20.41
CA LEU A 157 8.97 29.16 21.63
C LEU A 157 7.52 29.60 21.39
N THR A 158 7.14 29.85 20.13
CA THR A 158 5.81 30.36 19.74
C THR A 158 5.36 31.55 20.59
N LEU A 159 6.25 32.54 20.74
CA LEU A 159 6.00 33.68 21.64
C LEU A 159 4.88 34.56 21.10
N SER A 160 4.05 35.05 22.03
CA SER A 160 3.08 36.10 21.76
C SER A 160 3.76 37.42 21.38
N PRO A 161 3.06 38.34 20.70
CA PRO A 161 3.62 39.65 20.36
C PRO A 161 4.02 40.46 21.61
N GLU A 162 3.35 40.27 22.74
CA GLU A 162 3.66 40.91 24.02
C GLU A 162 4.99 40.41 24.58
N GLU A 163 5.18 39.08 24.65
CA GLU A 163 6.43 38.46 25.10
C GLU A 163 7.62 38.81 24.19
N LYS A 164 7.38 38.87 22.87
CA LYS A 164 8.38 39.33 21.91
C LYS A 164 8.82 40.77 22.20
N GLN A 165 7.88 41.65 22.54
CA GLN A 165 8.20 43.05 22.86
C GLN A 165 9.01 43.13 24.15
N ALA A 166 8.67 42.35 25.19
CA ALA A 166 9.45 42.26 26.42
C ALA A 166 10.90 41.80 26.16
N LEU A 167 11.10 40.74 25.34
CA LEU A 167 12.44 40.30 24.95
C LEU A 167 13.22 41.37 24.18
N THR A 168 12.53 42.17 23.36
CA THR A 168 13.14 43.28 22.60
C THR A 168 13.65 44.37 23.53
N THR A 169 12.85 44.76 24.53
CA THR A 169 13.26 45.70 25.56
C THR A 169 14.44 45.15 26.37
N MET A 170 14.40 43.89 26.79
CA MET A 170 15.51 43.23 27.52
C MET A 170 16.79 43.04 26.67
N ALA A 171 16.66 43.04 25.35
CA ALA A 171 17.81 42.96 24.45
C ALA A 171 18.48 44.33 24.25
N GLN A 172 17.70 45.42 24.36
CA GLN A 172 18.19 46.80 24.27
C GLN A 172 18.73 47.30 25.62
N GLU A 173 18.05 46.96 26.71
CA GLU A 173 18.49 47.26 28.06
C GLU A 173 19.64 46.32 28.45
N ASN A 174 20.72 46.85 29.03
CA ASN A 174 21.91 46.09 29.39
C ASN A 174 21.68 45.27 30.68
N PHE A 175 20.76 44.31 30.62
CA PHE A 175 20.42 43.45 31.73
C PHE A 175 21.49 42.36 31.88
N VAL A 176 22.41 42.56 32.82
CA VAL A 176 23.36 41.54 33.25
C VAL A 176 22.65 40.56 34.17
N PHE A 177 22.47 39.32 33.74
CA PHE A 177 21.97 38.25 34.60
C PHE A 177 22.95 38.01 35.76
N LYS A 178 22.52 38.28 36.99
CA LYS A 178 23.24 37.82 38.18
C LYS A 178 22.97 36.33 38.34
N GLU A 179 24.02 35.53 38.22
CA GLU A 179 24.03 34.05 38.25
C GLU A 179 23.20 33.45 39.41
N GLU A 180 23.13 34.14 40.54
CA GLU A 180 22.42 33.70 41.75
C GLU A 180 20.88 33.71 41.62
N SER A 181 20.32 34.51 40.70
CA SER A 181 18.87 34.63 40.54
C SER A 181 18.26 33.40 39.86
N CYS A 182 18.91 32.87 38.83
CA CYS A 182 18.40 31.71 38.08
C CYS A 182 18.50 30.41 38.88
N LEU A 183 19.59 30.18 39.61
CA LEU A 183 19.73 28.99 40.46
C LEU A 183 18.67 28.98 41.57
N THR A 184 18.43 30.13 42.21
CA THR A 184 17.38 30.26 43.23
C THR A 184 15.99 30.00 42.64
N TYR A 185 15.71 30.49 41.44
CA TYR A 185 14.41 30.29 40.77
C TYR A 185 14.21 28.84 40.29
N MET A 186 15.25 28.22 39.75
CA MET A 186 15.21 26.82 39.29
C MET A 186 15.13 25.82 40.45
N HIS A 187 15.75 26.12 41.60
CA HIS A 187 15.60 25.33 42.82
C HIS A 187 14.25 25.54 43.55
N ALA A 188 13.60 26.69 43.35
CA ALA A 188 12.28 26.98 43.89
C ALA A 188 11.12 26.39 43.04
N MET A 189 11.38 26.03 41.78
CA MET A 189 10.39 25.36 40.93
C MET A 189 10.25 23.87 41.29
N ASP A 190 9.13 23.49 41.89
CA ASP A 190 8.79 22.08 42.14
C ASP A 190 8.56 21.36 40.78
N PRO A 191 9.29 20.27 40.49
CA PRO A 191 9.14 19.48 39.25
C PRO A 191 7.69 19.01 38.98
N ARG A 192 6.85 18.95 40.02
CA ARG A 192 5.43 18.61 39.89
C ARG A 192 4.59 19.74 39.30
N GLN A 193 4.89 21.00 39.61
CA GLN A 193 4.14 22.16 39.07
C GLN A 193 4.39 22.35 37.57
N ILE A 194 5.63 22.10 37.12
CA ILE A 194 5.98 22.16 35.70
C ILE A 194 5.14 21.17 34.90
N ARG A 195 4.93 19.94 35.40
CA ARG A 195 4.11 18.95 34.71
C ARG A 195 2.63 19.33 34.66
N GLN A 196 2.12 20.02 35.69
CA GLN A 196 0.73 20.46 35.77
C GLN A 196 0.45 21.59 34.77
N ASN A 197 1.30 22.62 34.72
CA ASN A 197 1.12 23.76 33.82
C ASN A 197 1.17 23.37 32.33
N TRP A 198 1.99 22.37 31.97
CA TRP A 198 2.06 21.88 30.59
C TRP A 198 0.88 20.98 30.20
N SER A 199 0.10 20.51 31.19
CA SER A 199 -1.09 19.68 30.97
C SER A 199 -2.35 20.52 30.74
N ASP A 200 -2.44 21.72 31.33
CA ASP A 200 -3.64 22.58 31.22
C ASP A 200 -3.70 23.33 29.87
N ASP A 201 -2.57 23.77 29.32
CA ASP A 201 -2.55 24.48 28.02
C ASP A 201 -2.83 23.57 26.81
N SER A 202 -2.68 22.25 26.95
CA SER A 202 -2.99 21.30 25.86
C SER A 202 -4.50 21.04 25.70
N PHE A 203 -5.35 21.48 26.63
CA PHE A 203 -6.80 21.21 26.59
C PHE A 203 -7.68 22.41 26.20
N ALA A 204 -7.12 23.61 26.04
CA ALA A 204 -7.91 24.82 25.78
C ALA A 204 -8.26 25.05 24.30
N TYR A 205 -7.83 24.19 23.36
CA TYR A 205 -8.01 24.42 21.92
C TYR A 205 -8.66 23.26 21.15
N VAL A 206 -9.76 22.70 21.65
CA VAL A 206 -10.72 21.96 20.81
C VAL A 206 -12.14 22.29 21.23
N GLN A 207 -12.64 23.46 20.84
CA GLN A 207 -14.08 23.70 20.73
C GLN A 207 -14.35 24.21 19.30
N THR A 208 -14.61 23.28 18.38
CA THR A 208 -15.16 23.60 17.06
C THR A 208 -16.60 24.12 17.23
N PRO A 209 -17.00 25.24 16.61
CA PRO A 209 -18.40 25.63 16.59
C PRO A 209 -19.18 24.68 15.67
N SER A 210 -20.20 24.03 16.22
CA SER A 210 -21.22 23.34 15.43
C SER A 210 -22.07 24.38 14.69
N ALA A 211 -22.42 24.04 13.45
CA ALA A 211 -23.40 24.70 12.61
C ALA A 211 -24.77 24.83 13.29
#